data_AF-A0A964Q6A3-F1
#
_entry.id   AF-A0A964Q6A3-F1
#
_cell.length_a   1.000
_cell.length_b   1.000
_cell.length_c   1.000
_cell.angle_alpha   90.00
_cell.angle_beta   90.00
_cell.angle_gamma   90.00
#
_symmetry.space_group_name_H-M   'P 1'
#
loop_
_entity.id
_entity.type
_entity.pdbx_description
1 polymer ?
#
loop_
_entity_poly.entity_id
_entity_poly.type
_entity_poly.pdbx_seq_one_letter_code
_entity_poly.pdbx_strand_id
1 'polypeptide(L)'
;MPTLASHVRCDRCKYDLHGLDIFDVCPECGLAVATTLAGNSDLQIRALVALQRPARVATFLVAIPLACMLCAVLQSAGPLIAFFDSMFGQSSKIAGQIRFFSWAASCVLVTGAYGIFCVGLLASEVALRAEMRKWRAWLHGGLLLWVATLIVIIVGAIQFQSQDWSMDWLKMSAPVLQLPAFAMVLISYRRLLVVCGRRSQAFREAGAARQNINLLIYTLGLVALGAFASPILRHKLGWEMTAILSDSLVAVESAVLIFGLAYLTANAWWIARSLMLPHMKFEA
;
A
#
# COMPACT_ATOMS: atom_id res chain seq x y z
N MET A 1 38.02 0.06 30.19
CA MET A 1 36.84 -0.37 29.41
C MET A 1 36.24 0.86 28.72
N PRO A 2 35.57 0.73 27.56
CA PRO A 2 35.06 1.89 26.84
C PRO A 2 33.88 2.52 27.58
N THR A 3 34.04 3.78 28.01
CA THR A 3 32.99 4.57 28.66
C THR A 3 32.30 5.51 27.68
N LEU A 4 31.03 5.81 27.93
CA LEU A 4 30.25 6.76 27.15
C LEU A 4 30.75 8.19 27.39
N ALA A 5 31.43 8.76 26.39
CA ALA A 5 31.90 10.15 26.40
C ALA A 5 30.83 11.17 25.97
N SER A 6 29.63 10.71 25.58
CA SER A 6 28.53 11.55 25.09
C SER A 6 27.29 11.39 25.95
N HIS A 7 26.56 12.49 26.18
CA HIS A 7 25.27 12.46 26.85
C HIS A 7 24.26 11.61 26.06
N VAL A 8 23.86 10.46 26.59
CA VAL A 8 22.90 9.54 25.97
C VAL A 8 21.84 9.20 27.00
N ARG A 9 20.58 9.54 26.74
CA ARG A 9 19.48 9.26 27.67
C ARG A 9 18.98 7.83 27.52
N CYS A 10 18.81 7.14 28.65
CA CYS A 10 18.24 5.79 28.73
C CYS A 10 16.88 5.73 28.03
N ASP A 11 16.65 4.71 27.21
CA ASP A 11 15.44 4.68 26.38
C ASP A 11 14.15 4.51 27.21
N ARG A 12 14.25 3.80 28.35
CA ARG A 12 13.13 3.50 29.25
C ARG A 12 12.85 4.61 30.26
N CYS A 13 13.85 5.08 31.01
CA CYS A 13 13.65 6.04 32.11
C CYS A 13 14.22 7.44 31.85
N LYS A 14 14.87 7.67 30.70
CA LYS A 14 15.48 8.95 30.30
C LYS A 14 16.64 9.45 31.18
N TYR A 15 17.15 8.63 32.10
CA TYR A 15 18.40 8.89 32.85
C TYR A 15 19.60 9.10 31.92
N ASP A 16 20.51 10.02 32.24
CA ASP A 16 21.70 10.26 31.43
C ASP A 16 22.79 9.20 31.68
N LEU A 17 23.17 8.49 30.62
CA LEU A 17 24.13 7.39 30.67
C LEU A 17 25.58 7.87 30.47
N HIS A 18 25.83 9.18 30.48
CA HIS A 18 27.18 9.73 30.38
C HIS A 18 28.11 9.15 31.46
N GLY A 19 29.30 8.72 31.05
CA GLY A 19 30.32 8.15 31.93
C GLY A 19 30.12 6.68 32.33
N LEU A 20 28.98 6.06 31.98
CA LEU A 20 28.76 4.63 32.20
C LEU A 20 29.52 3.78 31.17
N ASP A 21 29.85 2.55 31.56
CA ASP A 21 30.41 1.55 30.66
C ASP A 21 29.36 1.09 29.64
N ILE A 22 29.76 0.83 28.40
CA ILE A 22 28.89 0.31 27.35
C ILE A 22 28.24 -1.03 27.75
N PHE A 23 28.94 -1.83 28.54
CA PHE A 23 28.45 -3.13 29.02
C PHE A 23 27.65 -3.05 30.32
N ASP A 24 27.46 -1.85 30.87
CA ASP A 24 26.72 -1.67 32.12
C ASP A 24 25.20 -1.66 31.89
N VAL A 25 24.46 -1.54 32.98
CA VAL A 25 23.02 -1.32 33.00
C VAL A 25 22.69 0.09 33.50
N CYS A 26 21.56 0.62 33.04
CA CYS A 26 21.05 1.88 33.55
C CYS A 26 20.74 1.75 35.05
N PRO A 27 21.30 2.61 35.91
CA PRO A 27 21.17 2.48 37.36
C PRO A 27 19.72 2.66 37.85
N GLU A 28 18.90 3.38 37.09
CA GLU A 28 17.50 3.67 37.44
C GLU A 28 16.53 2.55 37.06
N CYS A 29 16.73 1.89 35.91
CA CYS A 29 15.73 0.98 35.35
C CYS A 29 16.25 -0.40 34.91
N GLY A 30 17.54 -0.64 35.09
CA GLY A 30 18.21 -1.91 34.74
C GLY A 30 18.32 -2.20 33.24
N LEU A 31 17.93 -1.26 32.35
CA LEU A 31 18.08 -1.44 30.91
C LEU A 31 19.55 -1.41 30.53
N ALA A 32 20.04 -2.42 29.80
CA ALA A 32 21.43 -2.42 29.34
C ALA A 32 21.77 -1.17 28.53
N VAL A 33 22.92 -0.58 28.83
CA VAL A 33 23.44 0.62 28.19
C VAL A 33 23.65 0.36 26.69
N ALA A 34 24.19 -0.81 26.34
CA ALA A 34 24.32 -1.27 24.96
C ALA A 34 23.01 -1.27 24.16
N THR A 35 21.86 -1.58 24.77
CA THR A 35 20.56 -1.55 24.06
C THR A 35 20.12 -0.12 23.76
N THR A 36 20.35 0.79 24.71
CA THR A 36 20.09 2.23 24.50
C THR A 36 21.05 2.80 23.44
N LEU A 37 22.33 2.40 23.48
CA LEU A 37 23.34 2.80 22.51
C LEU A 37 23.01 2.27 21.11
N ALA A 38 22.64 1.01 20.97
CA ALA A 38 22.25 0.43 19.69
C ALA A 38 21.08 1.16 19.04
N GLY A 39 20.12 1.65 19.83
CA GLY A 39 19.04 2.53 19.34
C GLY A 39 19.50 3.95 18.98
N ASN A 40 20.57 4.45 19.59
CA ASN A 40 21.06 5.83 19.46
C ASN A 40 22.26 6.02 18.52
N SER A 41 23.01 4.95 18.24
CA SER A 41 24.27 4.96 17.49
C SER A 41 24.09 4.64 16.02
N ASP A 42 22.85 4.61 15.50
CA ASP A 42 22.64 4.42 14.07
C ASP A 42 23.06 5.67 13.30
N LEU A 43 24.36 5.75 13.02
CA LEU A 43 25.01 6.77 12.21
C LEU A 43 24.36 6.89 10.82
N GLN A 44 23.77 5.81 10.30
CA GLN A 44 23.07 5.85 9.02
C GLN A 44 21.77 6.65 9.11
N ILE A 45 21.10 6.66 10.27
CA ILE A 45 19.93 7.53 10.50
C ILE A 45 20.38 8.98 10.68
N ARG A 46 21.48 9.23 11.41
CA ARG A 46 22.01 10.60 11.60
C ARG A 46 22.45 11.26 10.29
N ALA A 47 22.89 10.47 9.32
CA ALA A 47 23.23 10.94 7.98
C ALA A 47 22.01 11.28 7.11
N LEU A 48 20.80 10.84 7.48
CA LEU A 48 19.58 11.12 6.75
C LEU A 48 18.97 12.45 7.22
N VAL A 49 18.59 13.31 6.28
CA VAL A 49 17.91 14.57 6.59
C VAL A 49 16.61 14.26 7.34
N ALA A 50 16.45 14.88 8.51
CA ALA A 50 15.25 14.76 9.34
C ALA A 50 14.01 15.26 8.59
N LEU A 51 12.89 14.55 8.76
CA LEU A 51 11.60 14.95 8.19
C LEU A 51 11.04 16.13 9.00
N GLN A 52 10.49 17.14 8.33
CA GLN A 52 9.98 18.34 9.01
C GLN A 52 8.63 18.07 9.71
N ARG A 53 7.81 17.19 9.13
CA ARG A 53 6.45 16.84 9.54
C ARG A 53 6.25 15.32 9.42
N PRO A 54 6.93 14.50 10.24
CA PRO A 54 6.89 13.05 10.15
C PRO A 54 5.49 12.45 10.27
N ALA A 55 4.60 13.09 11.04
CA ALA A 55 3.19 12.66 11.16
C ALA A 55 2.46 12.69 9.81
N ARG A 56 2.67 13.71 8.98
CA ARG A 56 2.05 13.78 7.64
C ARG A 56 2.61 12.71 6.72
N VAL A 57 3.91 12.44 6.81
CA VAL A 57 4.57 11.36 6.05
C VAL A 57 4.00 10.01 6.44
N ALA A 58 3.87 9.74 7.73
CA ALA A 58 3.23 8.55 8.27
C ALA A 58 1.80 8.37 7.73
N THR A 59 0.98 9.43 7.73
CA THR A 59 -0.40 9.36 7.24
C THR A 59 -0.47 8.93 5.77
N PHE A 60 0.24 9.59 4.85
CA PHE A 60 0.14 9.23 3.44
C PHE A 60 0.85 7.91 3.11
N LEU A 61 1.88 7.55 3.89
CA LEU A 61 2.53 6.25 3.77
C LEU A 61 1.52 5.11 3.98
N VAL A 62 0.60 5.26 4.93
CA VAL A 62 -0.44 4.25 5.23
C VAL A 62 -1.67 4.41 4.33
N ALA A 63 -2.08 5.65 4.02
CA ALA A 63 -3.30 5.91 3.26
C ALA A 63 -3.29 5.31 1.85
N ILE A 64 -2.13 5.34 1.16
CA ILE A 64 -2.01 4.81 -0.20
C ILE A 64 -2.24 3.29 -0.27
N PRO A 65 -1.48 2.43 0.43
CA PRO A 65 -1.70 0.98 0.37
C PRO A 65 -3.05 0.57 0.97
N LEU A 66 -3.55 1.31 1.97
CA LEU A 66 -4.89 1.09 2.50
C LEU A 66 -5.97 1.34 1.44
N ALA A 67 -5.87 2.44 0.68
CA ALA A 67 -6.78 2.71 -0.43
C ALA A 67 -6.68 1.62 -1.51
N CYS A 68 -5.47 1.18 -1.86
CA CYS A 68 -5.26 0.06 -2.78
C CYS A 68 -5.94 -1.22 -2.30
N MET A 69 -5.78 -1.57 -1.01
CA MET A 69 -6.39 -2.75 -0.40
C MET A 69 -7.93 -2.66 -0.42
N LEU A 70 -8.49 -1.53 0.01
CA LEU A 70 -9.94 -1.32 0.01
C LEU A 70 -10.52 -1.34 -1.42
N CYS A 71 -9.82 -0.75 -2.40
CA CYS A 71 -10.22 -0.84 -3.80
C CYS A 71 -10.19 -2.29 -4.31
N ALA A 72 -9.16 -3.07 -3.95
CA ALA A 72 -9.09 -4.49 -4.33
C ALA A 72 -10.27 -5.28 -3.75
N VAL A 73 -10.61 -5.08 -2.47
CA VAL A 73 -11.78 -5.70 -1.82
C VAL A 73 -13.08 -5.31 -2.51
N LEU A 74 -13.30 -4.01 -2.74
CA LEU A 74 -14.52 -3.51 -3.37
C LEU A 74 -14.68 -4.05 -4.80
N GLN A 75 -13.60 -4.06 -5.57
CA GLN A 75 -13.63 -4.48 -6.97
C GLN A 75 -13.70 -6.00 -7.14
N SER A 76 -13.21 -6.79 -6.17
CA SER A 76 -13.35 -8.25 -6.18
C SER A 76 -14.71 -8.73 -5.67
N ALA A 77 -15.43 -7.94 -4.86
CA ALA A 77 -16.72 -8.33 -4.30
C ALA A 77 -17.76 -8.71 -5.37
N GLY A 78 -17.89 -7.90 -6.43
CA GLY A 78 -18.84 -8.19 -7.52
C GLY A 78 -18.57 -9.51 -8.26
N PRO A 79 -17.34 -9.73 -8.78
CA PRO A 79 -16.94 -11.03 -9.34
C PRO A 79 -17.13 -12.22 -8.39
N LEU A 80 -16.79 -12.08 -7.11
CA LEU A 80 -16.98 -13.15 -6.12
C LEU A 80 -18.46 -13.50 -5.92
N ILE A 81 -19.34 -12.49 -5.81
CA ILE A 81 -20.78 -12.71 -5.71
C ILE A 81 -21.31 -13.39 -6.97
N ALA A 82 -20.89 -12.93 -8.16
CA ALA A 82 -21.29 -13.56 -9.42
C ALA A 82 -20.83 -15.02 -9.52
N PHE A 83 -19.65 -15.34 -8.99
CA PHE A 83 -19.15 -16.71 -8.90
C PHE A 83 -20.00 -17.56 -7.95
N PHE A 84 -20.33 -17.07 -6.75
CA PHE A 84 -21.22 -17.76 -5.82
C PHE A 84 -22.62 -17.96 -6.39
N ASP A 85 -23.22 -16.92 -6.98
CA ASP A 85 -24.51 -16.98 -7.66
C ASP A 85 -24.50 -18.09 -8.72
N SER A 86 -23.44 -18.16 -9.53
CA SER A 86 -23.27 -19.21 -10.54
C SER A 86 -23.18 -20.62 -9.93
N MET A 87 -22.49 -20.80 -8.80
CA MET A 87 -22.41 -22.11 -8.12
C MET A 87 -23.74 -22.56 -7.52
N PHE A 88 -24.58 -21.62 -7.10
CA PHE A 88 -25.90 -21.90 -6.51
C PHE A 88 -27.06 -21.83 -7.52
N GLY A 89 -26.78 -21.63 -8.81
CA GLY A 89 -27.81 -21.50 -9.84
C GLY A 89 -28.71 -20.27 -9.68
N GLN A 90 -28.22 -19.23 -9.00
CA GLN A 90 -28.93 -17.98 -8.78
C GLN A 90 -28.54 -16.94 -9.84
N SER A 91 -29.50 -16.09 -10.22
CA SER A 91 -29.27 -14.94 -11.09
C SER A 91 -29.68 -13.69 -10.32
N SER A 92 -28.71 -13.03 -9.69
CA SER A 92 -28.96 -11.80 -8.93
C SER A 92 -28.62 -10.55 -9.76
N LYS A 93 -29.53 -9.58 -9.77
CA LYS A 93 -29.22 -8.20 -10.26
C LYS A 93 -28.29 -7.45 -9.29
N ILE A 94 -28.08 -8.01 -8.09
CA ILE A 94 -27.33 -7.41 -6.99
C ILE A 94 -25.85 -7.25 -7.36
N ALA A 95 -25.26 -8.25 -8.04
CA ALA A 95 -23.86 -8.20 -8.46
C ALA A 95 -23.54 -6.98 -9.35
N GLY A 96 -24.48 -6.58 -10.22
CA GLY A 96 -24.34 -5.40 -11.08
C GLY A 96 -24.35 -4.08 -10.30
N GLN A 97 -25.28 -3.94 -9.34
CA GLN A 97 -25.37 -2.76 -8.48
C GLN A 97 -24.14 -2.63 -7.58
N ILE A 98 -23.70 -3.72 -6.96
CA ILE A 98 -22.49 -3.74 -6.12
C ILE A 98 -21.27 -3.29 -6.93
N ARG A 99 -21.11 -3.74 -8.17
CA ARG A 99 -19.98 -3.30 -9.03
C ARG A 99 -19.95 -1.79 -9.25
N PHE A 100 -21.10 -1.20 -9.59
CA PHE A 100 -21.19 0.25 -9.79
C PHE A 100 -20.79 1.03 -8.53
N PHE A 101 -21.37 0.68 -7.38
CA PHE A 101 -21.05 1.33 -6.11
C PHE A 101 -19.59 1.08 -5.69
N SER A 102 -19.04 -0.09 -5.97
CA SER A 102 -17.63 -0.41 -5.75
C SER A 102 -16.69 0.48 -6.57
N TRP A 103 -17.01 0.78 -7.82
CA TRP A 103 -16.22 1.72 -8.64
C TRP A 103 -16.32 3.15 -8.13
N ALA A 104 -17.52 3.61 -7.78
CA ALA A 104 -17.72 4.94 -7.21
C ALA A 104 -16.98 5.10 -5.87
N ALA A 105 -17.09 4.12 -4.97
CA ALA A 105 -16.37 4.11 -3.70
C ALA A 105 -14.85 4.04 -3.91
N SER A 106 -14.36 3.22 -4.85
CA SER A 106 -12.94 3.19 -5.23
C SER A 106 -12.45 4.55 -5.71
N CYS A 107 -13.25 5.26 -6.52
CA CYS A 107 -12.91 6.59 -7.02
C CYS A 107 -12.73 7.60 -5.87
N VAL A 108 -13.65 7.58 -4.90
CA VAL A 108 -13.55 8.40 -3.68
C VAL A 108 -12.31 8.06 -2.87
N LEU A 109 -12.01 6.76 -2.66
CA LEU A 109 -10.85 6.32 -1.90
C LEU A 109 -9.53 6.73 -2.54
N VAL A 110 -9.38 6.53 -3.86
CA VAL A 110 -8.17 6.92 -4.59
C VAL A 110 -8.01 8.44 -4.62
N THR A 111 -9.11 9.18 -4.79
CA THR A 111 -9.09 10.66 -4.74
C THR A 111 -8.70 11.16 -3.35
N GLY A 112 -9.21 10.53 -2.29
CA GLY A 112 -8.84 10.83 -0.90
C GLY A 112 -7.35 10.56 -0.65
N ALA A 113 -6.84 9.40 -1.07
CA ALA A 113 -5.43 9.07 -0.98
C ALA A 113 -4.54 10.06 -1.76
N TYR A 114 -5.00 10.49 -2.93
CA TYR A 114 -4.34 11.52 -3.73
C TYR A 114 -4.30 12.89 -3.04
N GLY A 115 -5.42 13.32 -2.44
CA GLY A 115 -5.47 14.56 -1.65
C GLY A 115 -4.49 14.52 -0.46
N ILE A 116 -4.49 13.41 0.29
CA ILE A 116 -3.55 13.18 1.40
C ILE A 116 -2.09 13.21 0.91
N PHE A 117 -1.81 12.58 -0.24
CA PHE A 117 -0.48 12.60 -0.87
C PHE A 117 -0.04 14.01 -1.26
N CYS A 118 -0.93 14.82 -1.85
CA CYS A 118 -0.63 16.22 -2.21
C CYS A 118 -0.34 17.09 -0.98
N VAL A 119 -1.15 16.98 0.07
CA VAL A 119 -0.95 17.75 1.32
C VAL A 119 0.30 17.28 2.09
N GLY A 120 0.60 15.99 2.05
CA GLY A 120 1.78 15.40 2.69
C GLY A 120 3.07 15.66 1.91
N LEU A 121 3.28 14.91 0.82
CA LEU A 121 4.55 14.91 0.12
C LEU A 121 4.79 16.20 -0.67
N LEU A 122 3.79 16.72 -1.40
CA LEU A 122 4.00 17.87 -2.29
C LEU A 122 4.17 19.17 -1.52
N ALA A 123 3.36 19.38 -0.47
CA ALA A 123 3.34 20.65 0.25
C ALA A 123 4.37 20.74 1.40
N SER A 124 4.76 19.62 2.04
CA SER A 124 5.40 19.73 3.36
C SER A 124 6.80 19.14 3.55
N GLU A 125 7.34 18.35 2.60
CA GLU A 125 8.63 17.67 2.82
C GLU A 125 9.61 17.88 1.66
N VAL A 126 10.51 18.86 1.77
CA VAL A 126 11.54 19.12 0.76
C VAL A 126 12.50 17.92 0.63
N ALA A 127 12.98 17.39 1.78
CA ALA A 127 13.93 16.29 1.81
C ALA A 127 13.38 15.02 1.13
N LEU A 128 12.15 14.63 1.50
CA LEU A 128 11.51 13.45 0.92
C LEU A 128 11.20 13.62 -0.57
N ARG A 129 10.82 14.83 -0.99
CA ARG A 129 10.64 15.17 -2.41
C ARG A 129 11.94 15.01 -3.20
N ALA A 130 13.06 15.48 -2.64
CA ALA A 130 14.36 15.36 -3.28
C ALA A 130 14.83 13.90 -3.42
N GLU A 131 14.53 13.04 -2.44
CA GLU A 131 14.87 11.61 -2.50
C GLU A 131 13.98 10.79 -3.44
N MET A 132 12.68 11.15 -3.54
CA MET A 132 11.74 10.51 -4.46
C MET A 132 12.02 10.81 -5.93
N ARG A 133 12.59 11.99 -6.26
CA ARG A 133 12.91 12.41 -7.64
C ARG A 133 11.76 12.13 -8.63
N LYS A 134 12.02 11.44 -9.75
CA LYS A 134 11.05 11.07 -10.79
C LYS A 134 9.92 10.16 -10.28
N TRP A 135 10.15 9.37 -9.24
CA TRP A 135 9.13 8.44 -8.71
C TRP A 135 7.96 9.18 -8.08
N ARG A 136 8.15 10.43 -7.65
CA ARG A 136 7.06 11.30 -7.21
C ARG A 136 6.08 11.59 -8.34
N ALA A 137 6.60 11.91 -9.53
CA ALA A 137 5.78 12.19 -10.70
C ALA A 137 5.05 10.93 -11.16
N TRP A 138 5.70 9.77 -11.08
CA TRP A 138 5.05 8.48 -11.39
C TRP A 138 3.94 8.12 -10.39
N LEU A 139 4.15 8.35 -9.09
CA LEU A 139 3.09 8.11 -8.09
C LEU A 139 1.90 9.06 -8.30
N HIS A 140 2.18 10.33 -8.55
CA HIS A 140 1.17 11.35 -8.85
C HIS A 140 0.39 11.01 -10.13
N GLY A 141 1.11 10.71 -11.21
CA GLY A 141 0.52 10.31 -12.49
C GLY A 141 -0.26 9.00 -12.39
N GLY A 142 0.23 8.02 -11.63
CA GLY A 142 -0.47 6.75 -11.39
C GLY A 142 -1.79 6.95 -10.65
N LEU A 143 -1.82 7.76 -9.59
CA LEU A 143 -3.05 8.09 -8.86
C LEU A 143 -4.05 8.85 -9.72
N LEU A 144 -3.60 9.88 -10.46
CA LEU A 144 -4.45 10.65 -11.38
C LEU A 144 -5.01 9.78 -12.51
N LEU A 145 -4.17 8.95 -13.13
CA LEU A 145 -4.59 8.02 -14.16
C LEU A 145 -5.63 7.06 -13.60
N TRP A 146 -5.47 6.58 -12.36
CA TRP A 146 -6.43 5.68 -11.74
C TRP A 146 -7.79 6.34 -11.48
N VAL A 147 -7.80 7.58 -10.99
CA VAL A 147 -9.04 8.36 -10.86
C VAL A 147 -9.70 8.56 -12.22
N ALA A 148 -8.93 8.93 -13.25
CA ALA A 148 -9.44 9.13 -14.60
C ALA A 148 -10.05 7.84 -15.18
N THR A 149 -9.39 6.69 -15.02
CA THR A 149 -9.92 5.41 -15.51
C THR A 149 -11.19 5.00 -14.76
N LEU A 150 -11.27 5.22 -13.44
CA LEU A 150 -12.48 5.00 -12.67
C LEU A 150 -13.64 5.90 -13.11
N ILE A 151 -13.39 7.18 -13.39
CA ILE A 151 -14.40 8.10 -13.93
C ILE A 151 -14.91 7.60 -15.29
N VAL A 152 -14.02 7.20 -16.20
CA VAL A 152 -14.40 6.65 -17.50
C VAL A 152 -15.26 5.39 -17.35
N ILE A 153 -14.91 4.49 -16.43
CA ILE A 153 -15.69 3.28 -16.14
C ILE A 153 -17.07 3.63 -15.60
N ILE A 154 -17.17 4.57 -14.65
CA ILE A 154 -18.44 5.01 -14.05
C ILE A 154 -19.35 5.68 -15.09
N VAL A 155 -18.80 6.60 -15.89
CA VAL A 155 -19.55 7.27 -16.97
C VAL A 155 -20.04 6.25 -18.00
N GLY A 156 -19.17 5.32 -18.39
CA GLY A 156 -19.55 4.20 -19.27
C GLY A 156 -20.68 3.36 -18.65
N ALA A 157 -20.61 3.06 -17.36
CA ALA A 157 -21.64 2.28 -16.68
C ALA A 157 -23.01 2.98 -16.68
N ILE A 158 -23.02 4.31 -16.51
CA ILE A 158 -24.25 5.12 -16.57
C ILE A 158 -24.79 5.16 -18.00
N GLN A 159 -23.93 5.42 -18.98
CA GLN A 159 -24.33 5.56 -20.38
C GLN A 159 -24.87 4.26 -20.98
N PHE A 160 -24.29 3.13 -20.59
CA PHE A 160 -24.59 1.81 -21.14
C PHE A 160 -25.55 0.98 -20.27
N GLN A 161 -26.11 1.55 -19.20
CA GLN A 161 -26.99 0.84 -18.26
C GLN A 161 -28.20 0.18 -18.94
N SER A 162 -28.72 0.76 -20.02
CA SER A 162 -29.89 0.24 -20.76
C SER A 162 -29.56 -0.77 -21.86
N GLN A 163 -28.28 -1.08 -22.09
CA GLN A 163 -27.82 -1.99 -23.15
C GLN A 163 -27.02 -3.15 -22.54
N ASP A 164 -27.63 -4.33 -22.50
CA ASP A 164 -27.06 -5.52 -21.85
C ASP A 164 -25.69 -5.92 -22.42
N TRP A 165 -25.53 -5.86 -23.75
CA TRP A 165 -24.29 -6.26 -24.43
C TRP A 165 -23.10 -5.32 -24.17
N SER A 166 -23.33 -4.00 -24.06
CA SER A 166 -22.28 -3.03 -23.75
C SER A 166 -21.83 -3.11 -22.29
N MET A 167 -22.73 -3.52 -21.39
CA MET A 167 -22.38 -3.74 -19.99
C MET A 167 -21.42 -4.91 -19.81
N ASP A 168 -21.48 -5.93 -20.65
CA ASP A 168 -20.55 -7.05 -20.58
C ASP A 168 -19.14 -6.65 -20.98
N TRP A 169 -18.98 -5.92 -22.09
CA TRP A 169 -17.68 -5.36 -22.50
C TRP A 169 -17.06 -4.43 -21.46
N LEU A 170 -17.86 -3.58 -20.82
CA LEU A 170 -17.40 -2.72 -19.75
C LEU A 170 -16.90 -3.54 -18.55
N LYS A 171 -17.60 -4.61 -18.17
CA LYS A 171 -17.17 -5.51 -17.09
C LYS A 171 -15.84 -6.19 -17.41
N MET A 172 -15.59 -6.60 -18.66
CA MET A 172 -14.32 -7.26 -19.05
C MET A 172 -13.16 -6.27 -19.11
N SER A 173 -13.40 -5.06 -19.62
CA SER A 173 -12.34 -4.07 -19.86
C SER A 173 -11.95 -3.29 -18.62
N ALA A 174 -12.85 -3.13 -17.64
CA ALA A 174 -12.60 -2.31 -16.45
C ALA A 174 -11.37 -2.72 -15.62
N PRO A 175 -11.10 -4.01 -15.33
CA PRO A 175 -9.86 -4.41 -14.62
C PRO A 175 -8.60 -4.12 -15.43
N VAL A 176 -8.64 -4.40 -16.73
CA VAL A 176 -7.49 -4.19 -17.64
C VAL A 176 -7.17 -2.72 -17.79
N LEU A 177 -8.19 -1.86 -17.88
CA LEU A 177 -8.03 -0.42 -18.02
C LEU A 177 -7.38 0.20 -16.77
N GLN A 178 -7.66 -0.33 -15.58
CA GLN A 178 -7.08 0.15 -14.32
C GLN A 178 -5.66 -0.38 -14.05
N LEU A 179 -5.28 -1.50 -14.66
CA LEU A 179 -4.01 -2.19 -14.38
C LEU A 179 -2.77 -1.30 -14.52
N PRO A 180 -2.58 -0.50 -15.60
CA PRO A 180 -1.40 0.36 -15.72
C PRO A 180 -1.31 1.37 -14.58
N ALA A 181 -2.44 1.97 -14.20
CA ALA A 181 -2.50 2.96 -13.14
C ALA A 181 -2.13 2.36 -11.77
N PHE A 182 -2.71 1.22 -11.43
CA PHE A 182 -2.43 0.53 -10.17
C PHE A 182 -0.99 0.01 -10.12
N ALA A 183 -0.47 -0.57 -11.21
CA ALA A 183 0.93 -0.97 -11.30
C ALA A 183 1.89 0.22 -11.12
N MET A 184 1.61 1.36 -11.77
CA MET A 184 2.39 2.59 -11.59
C MET A 184 2.41 3.07 -10.13
N VAL A 185 1.26 3.01 -9.44
CA VAL A 185 1.17 3.35 -8.01
C VAL A 185 2.05 2.42 -7.19
N LEU A 186 1.94 1.09 -7.37
CA LEU A 186 2.73 0.10 -6.61
C LEU A 186 4.24 0.25 -6.86
N ILE A 187 4.67 0.38 -8.12
CA ILE A 187 6.08 0.57 -8.48
C ILE A 187 6.64 1.83 -7.82
N SER A 188 5.89 2.93 -7.87
CA SER A 188 6.34 4.20 -7.29
C SER A 188 6.32 4.16 -5.75
N TYR A 189 5.32 3.50 -5.19
CA TYR A 189 5.17 3.29 -3.76
C TYR A 189 6.30 2.42 -3.18
N ARG A 190 6.82 1.44 -3.93
CA ARG A 190 8.04 0.71 -3.58
C ARG A 190 9.19 1.65 -3.26
N ARG A 191 9.39 2.69 -4.06
CA ARG A 191 10.47 3.66 -3.81
C ARG A 191 10.22 4.45 -2.54
N LEU A 192 8.99 4.87 -2.31
CA LEU A 192 8.59 5.58 -1.10
C LEU A 192 8.86 4.73 0.16
N LEU A 193 8.49 3.45 0.14
CA LEU A 193 8.77 2.52 1.23
C LEU A 193 10.27 2.32 1.47
N VAL A 194 11.08 2.21 0.42
CA VAL A 194 12.54 2.10 0.58
C VAL A 194 13.11 3.36 1.22
N VAL A 195 12.68 4.54 0.76
CA VAL A 195 13.15 5.83 1.28
C VAL A 195 12.75 6.05 2.75
N CYS A 196 11.48 5.79 3.08
CA CYS A 196 10.98 5.94 4.45
C CYS A 196 11.48 4.81 5.36
N GLY A 197 11.52 3.58 4.84
CA GLY A 197 11.95 2.38 5.56
C GLY A 197 13.42 2.42 5.98
N ARG A 198 14.29 3.12 5.23
CA ARG A 198 15.68 3.38 5.67
C ARG A 198 15.76 4.16 6.98
N ARG A 199 14.71 4.92 7.34
CA ARG A 199 14.61 5.69 8.59
C ARG A 199 13.96 4.88 9.73
N SER A 200 13.55 3.64 9.46
CA SER A 200 12.88 2.76 10.42
C SER A 200 13.76 1.56 10.74
N GLN A 201 14.26 1.48 11.97
CA GLN A 201 15.08 0.33 12.41
C GLN A 201 14.32 -0.98 12.32
N ALA A 202 13.09 -1.01 12.84
CA ALA A 202 12.22 -2.19 12.77
C ALA A 202 12.04 -2.68 11.32
N PHE A 203 11.90 -1.77 10.35
CA PHE A 203 11.80 -2.16 8.94
C PHE A 203 13.13 -2.64 8.37
N ARG A 204 14.28 -2.09 8.82
CA ARG A 204 15.61 -2.56 8.40
C ARG A 204 15.87 -4.00 8.87
N GLU A 205 15.47 -4.31 10.10
CA GLU A 205 15.68 -5.62 10.73
C GLU A 205 14.67 -6.69 10.27
N ALA A 206 13.50 -6.28 9.74
CA ALA A 206 12.44 -7.18 9.30
C ALA A 206 12.85 -8.22 8.22
N GLY A 207 13.96 -8.00 7.48
CA GLY A 207 14.50 -8.98 6.53
C GLY A 207 13.47 -9.53 5.54
N ALA A 208 13.16 -10.83 5.67
CA ALA A 208 12.21 -11.57 4.84
C ALA A 208 10.72 -11.19 5.08
N ALA A 209 10.40 -10.52 6.19
CA ALA A 209 9.04 -10.06 6.51
C ALA A 209 8.60 -8.82 5.70
N ARG A 210 9.31 -8.48 4.61
CA ARG A 210 8.94 -7.36 3.74
C ARG A 210 8.08 -7.85 2.59
N GLN A 211 6.95 -7.17 2.36
CA GLN A 211 6.09 -7.49 1.22
C GLN A 211 6.84 -7.26 -0.10
N ASN A 212 6.91 -8.29 -0.95
CA ASN A 212 7.47 -8.15 -2.28
C ASN A 212 6.44 -7.51 -3.22
N ILE A 213 6.66 -6.23 -3.55
CA ILE A 213 5.76 -5.47 -4.43
C ILE A 213 5.73 -6.04 -5.86
N ASN A 214 6.81 -6.65 -6.33
CA ASN A 214 6.80 -7.28 -7.65
C ASN A 214 5.81 -8.46 -7.68
N LEU A 215 5.73 -9.24 -6.60
CA LEU A 215 4.74 -10.31 -6.48
C LEU A 215 3.32 -9.77 -6.54
N LEU A 216 3.03 -8.66 -5.85
CA LEU A 216 1.72 -8.00 -5.92
C LEU A 216 1.37 -7.55 -7.34
N ILE A 217 2.34 -7.01 -8.09
CA ILE A 217 2.12 -6.59 -9.48
C ILE A 217 1.83 -7.79 -10.38
N TYR A 218 2.52 -8.92 -10.18
CA TYR A 218 2.25 -10.15 -10.92
C TYR A 218 0.86 -10.71 -10.60
N THR A 219 0.50 -10.80 -9.31
CA THR A 219 -0.84 -11.22 -8.87
C THR A 219 -1.92 -10.30 -9.44
N LEU A 220 -1.71 -8.98 -9.41
CA LEU A 220 -2.61 -8.01 -10.04
C LEU A 220 -2.77 -8.26 -11.55
N GLY A 221 -1.66 -8.56 -12.25
CA GLY A 221 -1.67 -8.95 -13.67
C GLY A 221 -2.49 -10.20 -13.93
N LEU A 222 -2.33 -11.24 -13.13
CA LEU A 222 -3.08 -12.50 -13.24
C LEU A 222 -4.57 -12.29 -12.99
N VAL A 223 -4.94 -11.51 -11.96
CA VAL A 223 -6.34 -11.17 -11.69
C VAL A 223 -6.97 -10.43 -12.87
N ALA A 224 -6.30 -9.41 -13.40
CA ALA A 224 -6.82 -8.65 -14.54
C ALA A 224 -6.92 -9.50 -15.81
N LEU A 225 -5.93 -10.35 -16.08
CA LEU A 225 -5.92 -11.26 -17.23
C LEU A 225 -7.05 -12.29 -17.13
N GLY A 226 -7.22 -12.94 -15.98
CA GLY A 226 -8.28 -13.91 -15.77
C GLY A 226 -9.68 -13.27 -15.84
N ALA A 227 -9.85 -12.07 -15.27
CA ALA A 227 -11.10 -11.33 -15.34
C ALA A 227 -11.47 -10.92 -16.78
N PHE A 228 -10.47 -10.66 -17.62
CA PHE A 228 -10.66 -10.39 -19.05
C PHE A 228 -10.91 -11.67 -19.86
N ALA A 229 -10.20 -12.75 -19.56
CA ALA A 229 -10.26 -14.00 -20.31
C ALA A 229 -11.57 -14.77 -20.08
N SER A 230 -12.05 -14.83 -18.83
CA SER A 230 -13.27 -15.57 -18.45
C SER A 230 -14.47 -15.32 -19.37
N PRO A 231 -14.90 -14.07 -19.62
CA PRO A 231 -16.05 -13.83 -20.47
C PRO A 231 -15.81 -14.15 -21.95
N ILE A 232 -14.57 -14.05 -22.45
CA ILE A 232 -14.21 -14.49 -23.81
C ILE A 232 -14.35 -16.02 -23.91
N LEU A 233 -13.83 -16.75 -22.92
CA LEU A 233 -13.95 -18.21 -22.84
C LEU A 233 -15.41 -18.65 -22.83
N ARG A 234 -16.26 -17.97 -22.04
CA ARG A 234 -17.70 -18.28 -21.93
C ARG A 234 -18.48 -17.91 -23.20
N HIS A 235 -18.41 -16.67 -23.66
CA HIS A 235 -19.31 -16.15 -24.70
C HIS A 235 -18.82 -16.32 -26.13
N LYS A 236 -17.50 -16.37 -26.37
CA LYS A 236 -16.94 -16.50 -27.72
C LYS A 236 -16.55 -17.93 -28.07
N LEU A 237 -16.06 -18.68 -27.09
CA LEU A 237 -15.54 -20.04 -27.31
C LEU A 237 -16.49 -21.14 -26.83
N GLY A 238 -17.49 -20.81 -25.99
CA GLY A 238 -18.41 -21.80 -25.41
C GLY A 238 -17.73 -22.75 -24.42
N TRP A 239 -16.56 -22.38 -23.88
CA TRP A 239 -15.78 -23.20 -22.96
C TRP A 239 -16.18 -22.95 -21.51
N GLU A 240 -17.37 -23.41 -21.14
CA GLU A 240 -17.97 -23.13 -19.83
C GLU A 240 -17.09 -23.61 -18.66
N MET A 241 -16.58 -24.85 -18.74
CA MET A 241 -15.69 -25.40 -17.70
C MET A 241 -14.40 -24.58 -17.55
N THR A 242 -13.80 -24.16 -18.65
CA THR A 242 -12.58 -23.34 -18.64
C THR A 242 -12.85 -21.95 -18.06
N ALA A 243 -14.01 -21.36 -18.35
CA ALA A 243 -14.43 -20.09 -17.76
C ALA A 243 -14.66 -20.22 -16.23
N ILE A 244 -15.28 -21.31 -15.77
CA ILE A 244 -15.46 -21.57 -14.33
C ILE A 244 -14.10 -21.74 -13.62
N LEU A 245 -13.17 -22.47 -14.22
CA LEU A 245 -11.80 -22.60 -13.69
C LEU A 245 -11.07 -21.25 -13.65
N SER A 246 -11.22 -20.43 -14.70
CA SER A 246 -10.69 -19.06 -14.74
C SER A 246 -11.27 -18.18 -13.64
N ASP A 247 -12.60 -18.19 -13.45
CA ASP A 247 -13.28 -17.43 -12.40
C ASP A 247 -12.81 -17.87 -10.99
N SER A 248 -12.67 -19.18 -10.79
CA SER A 248 -12.16 -19.76 -9.55
C SER A 248 -10.73 -19.30 -9.26
N LEU A 249 -9.86 -19.31 -10.28
CA LEU A 249 -8.49 -18.82 -10.15
C LEU A 249 -8.46 -17.32 -9.85
N VAL A 250 -9.28 -16.51 -10.51
CA VAL A 250 -9.40 -15.07 -10.24
C VAL A 250 -9.84 -14.81 -8.80
N ALA A 251 -10.77 -15.61 -8.27
CA ALA A 251 -11.21 -15.50 -6.88
C ALA A 251 -10.06 -15.78 -5.89
N VAL A 252 -9.30 -16.85 -6.12
CA VAL A 252 -8.13 -17.21 -5.29
C VAL A 252 -7.04 -16.14 -5.39
N GLU A 253 -6.66 -15.72 -6.59
CA GLU A 253 -5.64 -14.69 -6.82
C GLU A 253 -6.07 -13.33 -6.26
N SER A 254 -7.37 -13.01 -6.28
CA SER A 254 -7.91 -11.80 -5.64
C SER A 254 -7.73 -11.84 -4.12
N ALA A 255 -7.99 -13.00 -3.49
CA ALA A 255 -7.74 -13.17 -2.06
C ALA A 255 -6.24 -13.00 -1.73
N VAL A 256 -5.36 -13.64 -2.52
CA VAL A 256 -3.90 -13.49 -2.38
C VAL A 256 -3.47 -12.03 -2.53
N LEU A 257 -4.03 -11.31 -3.52
CA LEU A 257 -3.76 -9.89 -3.73
C LEU A 257 -4.19 -9.05 -2.51
N ILE A 258 -5.39 -9.29 -1.98
CA ILE A 258 -5.92 -8.58 -0.80
C ILE A 258 -5.03 -8.83 0.41
N PHE A 259 -4.65 -10.08 0.68
CA PHE A 259 -3.74 -10.43 1.76
C PHE A 259 -2.38 -9.75 1.61
N GLY A 260 -1.82 -9.77 0.39
CA GLY A 260 -0.56 -9.10 0.12
C GLY A 260 -0.63 -7.57 0.28
N LEU A 261 -1.76 -6.94 -0.06
CA LEU A 261 -1.99 -5.51 0.16
C LEU A 261 -2.23 -5.17 1.64
N ALA A 262 -2.87 -6.06 2.39
CA ALA A 262 -2.99 -5.94 3.84
C ALA A 262 -1.60 -6.00 4.50
N TYR A 263 -0.75 -6.93 4.07
CA TYR A 263 0.63 -7.02 4.54
C TYR A 263 1.48 -5.81 4.13
N LEU A 264 1.26 -5.27 2.92
CA LEU A 264 1.88 -4.00 2.50
C LEU A 264 1.45 -2.83 3.41
N THR A 265 0.17 -2.78 3.79
CA THR A 265 -0.38 -1.77 4.71
C THR A 265 0.20 -1.92 6.11
N ALA A 266 0.35 -3.15 6.61
CA ALA A 266 1.01 -3.41 7.88
C ALA A 266 2.49 -2.96 7.87
N ASN A 267 3.22 -3.27 6.80
CA ASN A 267 4.60 -2.78 6.61
C ASN A 267 4.69 -1.26 6.59
N ALA A 268 3.76 -0.59 5.90
CA ALA A 268 3.65 0.85 5.89
C ALA A 268 3.37 1.43 7.28
N TRP A 269 2.47 0.79 8.03
CA TRP A 269 2.12 1.17 9.40
C TRP A 269 3.31 1.05 10.36
N TRP A 270 4.10 -0.02 10.26
CA TRP A 270 5.32 -0.19 11.07
C TRP A 270 6.34 0.93 10.81
N ILE A 271 6.56 1.28 9.55
CA ILE A 271 7.43 2.42 9.20
C ILE A 271 6.82 3.72 9.74
N ALA A 272 5.54 3.97 9.49
CA ALA A 272 4.82 5.16 9.94
C ALA A 272 4.93 5.36 11.46
N ARG A 273 4.72 4.30 12.25
CA ARG A 273 4.87 4.33 13.71
C ARG A 273 6.28 4.73 14.13
N SER A 274 7.31 4.18 13.48
CA SER A 274 8.70 4.54 13.81
C SER A 274 9.06 5.98 13.45
N LEU A 275 8.48 6.55 12.39
CA LEU A 275 8.70 7.94 12.01
C LEU A 275 8.09 8.93 13.02
N MET A 276 7.01 8.55 13.69
CA MET A 276 6.33 9.39 14.69
C MET A 276 7.01 9.38 16.06
N LEU A 277 7.98 8.50 16.30
CA LEU A 277 8.73 8.52 17.55
C LEU A 277 9.60 9.79 17.60
N PRO A 278 9.62 10.50 18.74
CA PRO A 278 10.39 11.73 18.88
C PRO A 278 11.88 11.45 18.60
N HIS A 279 12.49 12.28 17.76
CA HIS A 279 13.93 12.23 17.56
C HIS A 279 14.59 12.61 18.87
N MET A 280 15.45 11.74 19.41
CA MET A 280 16.22 12.07 20.60
C MET A 280 17.15 13.23 20.25
N LYS A 281 16.88 14.39 20.85
CA LYS A 281 17.78 15.55 20.78
C LYS A 281 18.96 15.24 21.68
N PHE A 282 20.14 15.13 21.08
CA PHE A 282 21.39 15.20 21.83
C PHE A 282 21.70 16.68 21.99
N GLU A 283 21.66 17.17 23.22
CA GLU A 283 22.25 18.46 23.57
C GLU A 283 23.76 18.32 23.35
N ALA A 284 24.32 19.23 22.55
CA ALA A 284 25.75 19.28 22.24
C ALA A 284 26.53 19.92 23.39
#